data_AF-A0A932PZE1-F1
#
_entry.id   AF-A0A932PZE1-F1
#
_cell.length_a   1.000
_cell.length_b   1.000
_cell.length_c   1.000
_cell.angle_alpha   90.00
_cell.angle_beta   90.00
_cell.angle_gamma   90.00
#
_symmetry.space_group_name_H-M   'P 1'
#
loop_
_entity.id
_entity.type
_entity.pdbx_description
1 polymer ?
#
loop_
_entity_poly.entity_id
_entity_poly.type
_entity_poly.pdbx_seq_one_letter_code
_entity_poly.pdbx_strand_id
1 'polypeptide(L)'
;EKFRPRIDEAIRLHDKLLLVLSASSINSAWVETEVETAFEREQQQKKTVLFPVRLDDAVMQTNQAWAANIRRTRHIGDMANWKKHDDYQNAFEKLLADLKAASS
;
A
#
# COMPACT_ATOMS: atom_id res chain seq x y z
N GLU A 1 14.81 20.46 -1.40
CA GLU A 1 14.22 20.65 -0.07
C GLU A 1 13.58 19.38 0.46
N LYS A 2 13.86 19.02 1.71
CA LYS A 2 13.54 17.72 2.31
C LYS A 2 12.22 17.80 3.08
N PHE A 3 11.12 17.44 2.41
CA PHE A 3 9.83 17.09 3.03
C PHE A 3 9.86 15.77 3.83
N ARG A 4 11.06 15.22 4.08
CA ARG A 4 11.27 13.85 4.60
C ARG A 4 10.82 13.66 6.07
N PRO A 5 11.11 14.59 7.02
CA PRO A 5 10.85 14.30 8.43
C PRO A 5 9.36 14.20 8.80
N ARG A 6 8.48 14.95 8.10
CA ARG A 6 7.06 15.05 8.48
C ARG A 6 6.23 13.86 8.02
N ILE A 7 6.59 13.23 6.90
CA ILE A 7 5.85 12.07 6.37
C ILE A 7 6.24 10.81 7.16
N ASP A 8 7.53 10.62 7.45
CA ASP A 8 8.01 9.50 8.27
C ASP A 8 7.38 9.53 9.70
N GLU A 9 7.16 10.73 10.29
CA GLU A 9 6.44 10.89 11.56
C GLU A 9 4.93 10.64 11.45
N ALA A 10 4.28 11.12 10.39
CA ALA A 10 2.84 10.89 10.19
C ALA A 10 2.54 9.39 10.01
N ILE A 11 3.40 8.65 9.30
CA ILE A 11 3.27 7.19 9.13
C ILE A 11 3.55 6.44 10.44
N ARG A 12 4.34 7.00 11.37
CA ARG A 12 4.56 6.41 12.71
C ARG A 12 3.34 6.50 13.62
N LEU A 13 2.44 7.47 13.41
CA LEU A 13 1.30 7.74 14.28
C LEU A 13 0.00 7.04 13.86
N HIS A 14 -0.09 6.51 12.65
CA HIS A 14 -1.33 5.92 12.12
C HIS A 14 -1.32 4.38 12.19
N ASP A 15 -2.44 3.80 12.66
CA ASP A 15 -2.68 2.35 12.75
C ASP A 15 -2.65 1.61 11.41
N LYS A 16 -2.78 2.32 10.28
CA LYS A 16 -2.92 1.76 8.93
C LYS A 16 -2.22 2.65 7.90
N LEU A 17 -1.56 2.01 6.95
CA LEU A 17 -0.83 2.59 5.83
C LEU A 17 -1.49 2.15 4.51
N LEU A 18 -2.14 3.11 3.83
CA LEU A 18 -2.63 2.92 2.47
C LEU A 18 -1.47 3.16 1.48
N LEU A 19 -0.98 2.09 0.85
CA LEU A 19 0.11 2.16 -0.11
C LEU A 19 -0.45 2.26 -1.54
N VAL A 20 -0.18 3.37 -2.22
CA VAL A 20 -0.57 3.58 -3.61
C VAL A 20 0.58 3.19 -4.54
N LEU A 21 0.37 2.12 -5.31
CA LEU A 21 1.35 1.51 -6.20
C LEU A 21 1.15 2.01 -7.64
N SER A 22 2.07 2.85 -8.07
CA SER A 22 2.25 3.27 -9.46
C SER A 22 3.65 2.91 -9.93
N ALA A 23 3.94 3.04 -11.22
CA ALA A 23 5.29 2.93 -11.76
C ALA A 23 6.29 3.84 -11.02
N SER A 24 5.89 5.04 -10.60
CA SER A 24 6.74 5.94 -9.81
C SER A 24 6.96 5.42 -8.39
N SER A 25 5.94 4.84 -7.76
CA SER A 25 6.06 4.23 -6.43
C SER A 25 7.01 3.04 -6.45
N ILE A 26 6.89 2.17 -7.47
CA ILE A 26 7.77 1.01 -7.65
C ILE A 26 9.24 1.43 -7.80
N ASN A 27 9.52 2.54 -8.48
CA ASN A 27 10.90 2.99 -8.69
C ASN A 27 11.44 3.88 -7.57
N SER A 28 10.70 4.03 -6.46
CA SER A 28 11.10 4.91 -5.36
C SER A 28 11.73 4.12 -4.21
N ALA A 29 13.04 4.33 -4.00
CA ALA A 29 13.75 3.72 -2.87
C ALA A 29 13.15 4.11 -1.50
N TRP A 30 12.59 5.32 -1.40
CA TRP A 30 11.90 5.73 -0.17
C TRP A 30 10.63 4.92 0.07
N VAL A 31 9.87 4.57 -0.98
CA VAL A 31 8.67 3.73 -0.85
C VAL A 31 9.05 2.32 -0.41
N GLU A 32 10.13 1.77 -0.94
CA GLU A 32 10.67 0.47 -0.52
C GLU A 32 10.99 0.45 0.98
N THR A 33 11.74 1.44 1.48
CA THR A 33 12.07 1.55 2.92
C THR A 33 10.82 1.62 3.80
N GLU A 34 9.80 2.33 3.35
CA GLU A 34 8.56 2.51 4.12
C GLU A 34 7.72 1.23 4.16
N VAL A 35 7.71 0.47 3.07
CA VAL A 35 7.08 -0.86 2.99
C VAL A 35 7.78 -1.85 3.92
N GLU A 36 9.11 -1.88 3.92
CA GLU A 36 9.88 -2.75 4.81
C GLU A 36 9.62 -2.43 6.27
N THR A 37 9.64 -1.14 6.62
CA THR A 37 9.29 -0.65 7.96
C THR A 37 7.88 -1.06 8.37
N ALA A 38 6.91 -1.02 7.45
CA ALA A 38 5.55 -1.47 7.72
C ALA A 38 5.51 -2.98 8.01
N PHE A 39 6.18 -3.81 7.21
CA PHE A 39 6.25 -5.26 7.43
C PHE A 39 6.89 -5.61 8.80
N GLU A 40 7.96 -4.91 9.19
CA GLU A 40 8.59 -5.09 10.50
C GLU A 40 7.61 -4.80 11.64
N ARG A 41 6.83 -3.71 11.53
CA ARG A 41 5.80 -3.37 12.52
C ARG A 41 4.70 -4.43 12.59
N GLU A 42 4.23 -4.93 11.46
CA GLU A 42 3.22 -5.99 11.43
C GLU A 42 3.73 -7.27 12.10
N GLN A 43 5.02 -7.60 11.91
CA GLN A 43 5.65 -8.74 12.57
C GLN A 43 5.73 -8.58 14.09
N GLN A 44 6.05 -7.38 14.57
CA GLN A 44 6.16 -7.05 16.00
C GLN A 44 4.79 -6.99 16.68
N GLN A 45 3.81 -6.34 16.04
CA GLN A 45 2.49 -6.07 16.62
C GLN A 45 1.46 -7.16 16.31
N LYS A 46 1.78 -8.11 15.44
CA LYS A 46 0.87 -9.18 14.96
C LYS A 46 -0.44 -8.64 14.38
N LYS A 47 -0.38 -7.44 13.79
CA LYS A 47 -1.52 -6.72 13.21
C LYS A 47 -1.18 -6.32 11.79
N THR A 48 -2.12 -6.47 10.87
CA THR A 48 -1.97 -5.97 9.49
C THR A 48 -2.17 -4.46 9.48
N VAL A 49 -1.18 -3.73 8.97
CA VAL A 49 -1.20 -2.28 8.84
C VAL A 49 -1.02 -1.84 7.39
N LEU A 50 -0.53 -2.69 6.48
CA LEU A 50 -0.25 -2.32 5.10
C LEU A 50 -1.38 -2.74 4.15
N PHE A 51 -2.01 -1.75 3.50
CA PHE A 51 -3.13 -1.92 2.57
C PHE A 51 -2.72 -1.41 1.17
N PRO A 52 -2.30 -2.28 0.25
CA PRO A 52 -1.86 -1.86 -1.08
C PRO A 52 -3.01 -1.70 -2.07
N VAL A 53 -2.97 -0.62 -2.86
CA VAL A 53 -3.80 -0.42 -4.06
C VAL A 53 -2.93 -0.08 -5.25
N ARG A 54 -3.29 -0.53 -6.46
CA ARG A 54 -2.53 -0.28 -7.69
C ARG A 54 -3.26 0.69 -8.61
N LEU A 55 -2.52 1.62 -9.20
CA LEU A 55 -3.00 2.53 -10.24
C LEU A 55 -2.61 2.08 -11.65
N ASP A 56 -1.63 1.19 -11.75
CA ASP A 56 -1.16 0.61 -12.99
C ASP A 56 -0.67 -0.83 -12.76
N ASP A 57 -0.12 -1.45 -13.81
CA ASP A 57 0.39 -2.82 -13.77
C ASP A 57 1.85 -2.92 -13.30
N ALA A 58 2.51 -1.81 -12.94
CA ALA A 58 3.95 -1.84 -12.64
C ALA A 58 4.29 -2.78 -11.49
N VAL A 59 3.45 -2.82 -10.45
CA VAL A 59 3.62 -3.77 -9.34
C VAL A 59 3.50 -5.22 -9.79
N MET A 60 2.71 -5.51 -10.82
CA MET A 60 2.52 -6.87 -11.33
C MET A 60 3.70 -7.34 -12.18
N GLN A 61 4.41 -6.41 -12.82
CA GLN A 61 5.46 -6.68 -13.80
C GLN A 61 6.88 -6.58 -13.22
N THR A 62 7.06 -5.87 -12.10
CA THR A 62 8.39 -5.64 -11.54
C THR A 62 9.02 -6.88 -10.88
N ASN A 63 10.35 -6.97 -11.01
CA ASN A 63 11.20 -7.98 -10.37
C ASN A 63 11.76 -7.54 -9.00
N GLN A 64 11.39 -6.36 -8.51
CA GLN A 64 11.83 -5.90 -7.20
C GLN A 64 11.29 -6.82 -6.08
N ALA A 65 12.18 -7.19 -5.15
CA ALA A 65 11.88 -8.20 -4.13
C ALA A 65 10.76 -7.78 -3.18
N TRP A 66 10.74 -6.53 -2.72
CA TRP A 66 9.69 -6.02 -1.83
C TRP A 66 8.31 -6.03 -2.52
N ALA A 67 8.24 -5.65 -3.80
CA ALA A 67 7.00 -5.69 -4.57
C ALA A 67 6.52 -7.14 -4.79
N ALA A 68 7.45 -8.06 -5.06
CA ALA A 68 7.14 -9.49 -5.13
C ALA A 68 6.60 -10.02 -3.79
N ASN A 69 7.12 -9.55 -2.66
CA ASN A 69 6.61 -9.90 -1.34
C ASN A 69 5.18 -9.39 -1.13
N ILE A 70 4.89 -8.14 -1.51
CA ILE A 70 3.52 -7.60 -1.48
C ILE A 70 2.57 -8.48 -2.31
N ARG A 71 2.93 -8.81 -3.56
CA ARG A 71 2.09 -9.66 -4.43
C ARG A 71 1.77 -11.03 -3.83
N ARG A 72 2.69 -11.61 -3.07
CA ARG A 72 2.54 -12.93 -2.46
C ARG A 72 1.76 -12.91 -1.16
N THR A 73 1.82 -11.82 -0.41
CA THR A 73 1.38 -11.77 0.98
C THR A 73 0.19 -10.84 1.22
N ARG A 74 -0.20 -10.02 0.24
CA ARG A 74 -1.28 -9.03 0.39
C ARG A 74 -2.28 -9.14 -0.75
N HIS A 75 -3.51 -8.74 -0.44
CA HIS A 75 -4.50 -8.43 -1.47
C HIS A 75 -4.23 -7.01 -2.00
N ILE A 76 -3.91 -6.90 -3.29
CA ILE A 76 -3.70 -5.60 -3.94
C ILE A 76 -5.04 -5.17 -4.57
N GLY A 77 -5.62 -4.09 -4.06
CA GLY A 77 -6.82 -3.50 -4.64
C GLY A 77 -6.53 -2.91 -6.02
N ASP A 78 -7.34 -3.28 -7.02
CA ASP A 78 -7.19 -2.76 -8.39
C ASP A 78 -7.96 -1.45 -8.58
N MET A 79 -7.22 -0.35 -8.76
CA MET A 79 -7.77 0.98 -9.03
C MET A 79 -7.33 1.53 -10.40
N ALA A 80 -6.80 0.68 -11.29
CA ALA A 80 -6.34 1.12 -12.61
C ALA A 80 -7.48 1.66 -13.50
N ASN A 81 -8.70 1.15 -13.31
CA ASN A 81 -9.89 1.54 -14.08
C ASN A 81 -10.70 2.67 -13.40
N TRP A 82 -10.07 3.58 -12.66
CA TRP A 82 -10.75 4.61 -11.86
C TRP A 82 -11.71 5.54 -12.64
N LYS A 83 -11.59 5.62 -13.97
CA LYS A 83 -12.51 6.40 -14.83
C LYS A 83 -13.83 5.67 -15.12
N LYS A 84 -13.89 4.36 -14.91
CA LYS A 84 -15.12 3.58 -15.04
C LYS A 84 -15.82 3.58 -13.69
N HIS A 85 -16.98 4.22 -13.63
CA HIS A 85 -17.69 4.50 -12.38
C HIS A 85 -17.92 3.22 -11.54
N ASP A 86 -18.45 2.17 -12.16
CA ASP A 86 -18.79 0.93 -11.46
C ASP A 86 -17.53 0.18 -10.97
N ASP A 87 -16.47 0.13 -11.80
CA ASP A 87 -15.20 -0.52 -11.43
C ASP A 87 -14.55 0.21 -10.24
N TYR A 88 -14.53 1.55 -10.28
CA TYR A 88 -14.01 2.37 -9.18
C TYR A 88 -14.81 2.17 -7.89
N GLN A 89 -16.14 2.23 -7.96
CA GLN A 89 -17.01 2.10 -6.80
C GLN A 89 -16.81 0.74 -6.11
N ASN A 90 -16.79 -0.35 -6.89
CA ASN A 90 -16.55 -1.69 -6.37
C ASN A 90 -15.18 -1.83 -5.68
N ALA A 91 -14.12 -1.28 -6.30
CA ALA A 91 -12.77 -1.31 -5.73
C ALA A 91 -12.68 -0.46 -4.44
N PHE A 92 -13.34 0.69 -4.41
CA PHE A 92 -13.39 1.57 -3.26
C PHE A 92 -14.14 0.95 -2.08
N GLU A 93 -15.30 0.33 -2.32
CA GLU A 93 -16.07 -0.36 -1.28
C GLU A 93 -15.29 -1.50 -0.63
N LYS A 94 -14.56 -2.27 -1.44
CA LYS A 94 -13.68 -3.33 -0.93
C LYS A 94 -12.56 -2.76 -0.05
N LEU A 95 -11.88 -1.71 -0.52
CA LEU A 95 -10.86 -1.03 0.27
C LEU A 95 -11.43 -0.51 1.59
N LEU A 96 -12.62 0.09 1.58
CA LEU A 96 -13.27 0.59 2.78
C LEU A 96 -13.63 -0.53 3.76
N ALA A 97 -14.04 -1.70 3.26
CA ALA A 97 -14.30 -2.88 4.08
C ALA A 97 -13.02 -3.38 4.76
N ASP A 98 -11.92 -3.52 4.00
CA ASP A 98 -10.61 -3.95 4.54
C ASP A 98 -10.09 -2.96 5.60
N LEU A 99 -10.25 -1.66 5.33
CA LEU A 99 -9.90 -0.59 6.28
C LEU A 99 -10.83 -0.51 7.50
N LYS A 100 -12.02 -1.11 7.50
CA LYS A 100 -12.88 -1.20 8.68
C LYS A 100 -12.59 -2.46 9.49
N ALA A 101 -12.43 -3.60 8.81
CA ALA A 101 -12.16 -4.90 9.43
C ALA A 101 -10.88 -4.90 10.27
N ALA A 102 -9.80 -4.26 9.78
CA ALA A 102 -8.55 -4.18 10.52
C ALA A 102 -8.57 -3.21 11.74
N SER A 103 -9.71 -2.58 12.04
CA SER A 103 -9.89 -1.72 13.23
C SER A 103 -10.53 -2.45 14.41
N SER A 104 -10.85 -3.75 14.23
CA SER A 104 -11.45 -4.62 15.27
C SER A 104 -10.40 -5.48 15.96
#